data_AF-A0A9E2BQQ6-F1
#
_entry.id   AF-A0A9E2BQQ6-F1
#
_cell.length_a   1.000
_cell.length_b   1.000
_cell.length_c   1.000
_cell.angle_alpha   90.00
_cell.angle_beta   90.00
_cell.angle_gamma   90.00
#
_symmetry.space_group_name_H-M   'P 1'
#
loop_
_entity.id
_entity.type
_entity.pdbx_description
1 polymer ?
#
loop_
_entity_poly.entity_id
_entity_poly.type
_entity_poly.pdbx_seq_one_letter_code
_entity_poly.pdbx_strand_id
1 'polypeptide(L)'
;MKHRVARMLHEAQGRRHDADILGASLDTRSDSQAFLRVLAFEVLLKAAILASGQPRAGGHDYKQLWKMLPTASQDEIMGIARARMPGHADLADVGKLLHWFQFVFEKARYSYELQDGQTPEQVSEKGRKWEKRGAPIDEADIRYYPSELECLTEGLVKYVENAL
;
A
#
# COMPACT_ATOMS: atom_id res chain seq x y z
N MET A 1 6.79 -6.23 24.35
CA MET A 1 7.09 -5.89 22.93
C MET A 1 6.49 -6.90 21.97
N LYS A 2 6.89 -8.18 22.03
CA LYS A 2 6.37 -9.27 21.16
C LYS A 2 4.84 -9.37 21.08
N HIS A 3 4.13 -9.33 22.21
CA HIS A 3 2.65 -9.32 22.19
C HIS A 3 2.03 -8.14 21.41
N ARG A 4 2.70 -6.98 21.37
CA ARG A 4 2.20 -5.83 20.61
C ARG A 4 2.41 -6.05 19.12
N VAL A 5 3.60 -6.50 18.73
CA VAL A 5 3.93 -6.85 17.35
C VAL A 5 2.96 -7.91 16.82
N ALA A 6 2.66 -8.95 17.62
CA ALA A 6 1.68 -9.98 17.27
C ALA A 6 0.26 -9.42 17.07
N ARG A 7 -0.19 -8.48 17.91
CA ARG A 7 -1.49 -7.81 17.72
C ARG A 7 -1.53 -6.98 16.43
N MET A 8 -0.45 -6.27 16.11
CA MET A 8 -0.36 -5.47 14.89
C MET A 8 -0.37 -6.37 13.64
N LEU A 9 0.37 -7.48 13.66
CA LEU A 9 0.33 -8.48 12.60
C LEU A 9 -1.10 -9.02 12.39
N HIS A 10 -1.76 -9.42 13.47
CA HIS A 10 -3.13 -9.92 13.41
C HIS A 10 -4.12 -8.88 12.87
N GLU A 11 -4.02 -7.63 13.33
CA GLU A 11 -4.85 -6.54 12.83
C GLU A 11 -4.64 -6.30 11.33
N ALA A 12 -3.38 -6.29 10.87
CA ALA A 12 -3.07 -6.10 9.46
C ALA A 12 -3.60 -7.26 8.60
N GLN A 13 -3.46 -8.50 9.06
CA GLN A 13 -4.03 -9.68 8.38
C GLN A 13 -5.56 -9.58 8.28
N GLY A 14 -6.23 -9.11 9.33
CA GLY A 14 -7.67 -8.82 9.29
C GLY A 14 -8.03 -7.82 8.19
N ARG A 15 -7.28 -6.71 8.06
CA ARG A 15 -7.54 -5.71 7.00
C ARG A 15 -7.29 -6.25 5.60
N ARG A 16 -6.30 -7.11 5.42
CA ARG A 16 -6.06 -7.79 4.13
C ARG A 16 -7.23 -8.71 3.79
N HIS A 17 -7.68 -9.50 4.75
CA HIS A 17 -8.84 -10.37 4.57
C HIS A 17 -10.10 -9.59 4.18
N ASP A 18 -10.40 -8.49 4.89
CA ASP A 18 -11.53 -7.61 4.56
C ASP A 18 -11.38 -7.01 3.16
N ALA A 19 -10.16 -6.61 2.78
CA ALA A 19 -9.88 -6.10 1.44
C ALA A 19 -10.14 -7.16 0.35
N ASP A 20 -9.79 -8.42 0.62
CA ASP A 20 -10.01 -9.53 -0.33
C ASP A 20 -11.50 -9.87 -0.45
N ILE A 21 -12.27 -9.82 0.64
CA ILE A 21 -13.73 -9.95 0.60
C ILE A 21 -14.34 -8.86 -0.28
N LEU A 22 -13.93 -7.60 -0.09
CA LEU A 22 -14.41 -6.50 -0.92
C LEU A 22 -13.97 -6.67 -2.38
N GLY A 23 -12.73 -7.07 -2.63
CA GLY A 23 -12.22 -7.29 -3.99
C GLY A 23 -12.91 -8.41 -4.75
N ALA A 24 -13.41 -9.43 -4.04
CA ALA A 24 -14.14 -10.53 -4.63
C ALA A 24 -15.63 -10.23 -4.89
N SER A 25 -16.17 -9.15 -4.32
CA SER A 25 -17.58 -8.79 -4.49
C SER A 25 -17.87 -8.24 -5.89
N LEU A 26 -18.92 -8.78 -6.52
CA LEU A 26 -19.43 -8.26 -7.80
C LEU A 26 -20.23 -6.95 -7.64
N ASP A 27 -20.58 -6.56 -6.42
CA ASP A 27 -21.27 -5.29 -6.10
C ASP A 27 -20.29 -4.23 -5.55
N THR A 28 -19.00 -4.35 -5.88
CA THR A 28 -17.99 -3.34 -5.52
C THR A 28 -18.23 -2.05 -6.29
N ARG A 29 -18.41 -0.94 -5.56
CA ARG A 29 -18.74 0.39 -6.11
C ARG A 29 -17.67 1.44 -5.88
N SER A 30 -16.61 1.09 -5.17
CA SER A 30 -15.54 2.00 -4.78
C SER A 30 -14.22 1.26 -4.68
N ASP A 31 -13.14 2.03 -4.57
CA ASP A 31 -11.78 1.50 -4.39
C ASP A 31 -11.46 1.20 -2.92
N SER A 32 -12.47 0.94 -2.08
CA SER A 32 -12.31 0.76 -0.63
C SER A 32 -11.34 -0.37 -0.27
N GLN A 33 -11.27 -1.43 -1.08
CA GLN A 33 -10.28 -2.50 -0.92
C GLN A 33 -8.84 -1.97 -0.94
N ALA A 34 -8.54 -0.99 -1.80
CA ALA A 34 -7.19 -0.47 -1.95
C ALA A 34 -6.73 0.26 -0.68
N PHE A 35 -7.65 1.00 -0.04
CA PHE A 35 -7.35 1.68 1.22
C PHE A 35 -7.10 0.72 2.36
N LEU A 36 -7.85 -0.39 2.42
CA LEU A 36 -7.62 -1.43 3.42
C LEU A 36 -6.27 -2.13 3.22
N ARG A 37 -5.87 -2.38 1.96
CA ARG A 37 -4.53 -2.93 1.65
C ARG A 37 -3.42 -1.98 2.06
N VAL A 38 -3.54 -0.68 1.76
CA VAL A 38 -2.54 0.32 2.18
C VAL A 38 -2.50 0.47 3.71
N LEU A 39 -3.65 0.41 4.38
CA LEU A 39 -3.70 0.45 5.85
C LEU A 39 -3.03 -0.80 6.46
N ALA A 40 -3.26 -1.99 5.90
CA ALA A 40 -2.57 -3.19 6.34
C ALA A 40 -1.05 -3.06 6.19
N PHE A 41 -0.59 -2.54 5.04
CA PHE A 41 0.80 -2.22 4.80
C PHE A 41 1.37 -1.25 5.85
N GLU A 42 0.67 -0.16 6.18
CA GLU A 42 1.11 0.80 7.20
C GLU A 42 1.26 0.14 8.58
N VAL A 43 0.28 -0.68 8.99
CA VAL A 43 0.33 -1.38 10.28
C VAL A 43 1.51 -2.35 10.32
N LEU A 44 1.77 -3.08 9.24
CA LEU A 44 2.91 -4.00 9.12
C LEU A 44 4.25 -3.25 9.10
N LEU A 45 4.33 -2.10 8.43
CA LEU A 45 5.52 -1.27 8.43
C LEU A 45 5.85 -0.79 9.85
N LYS A 46 4.84 -0.33 10.59
CA LYS A 46 4.99 0.06 12.00
C LYS A 46 5.34 -1.14 12.89
N ALA A 47 4.83 -2.33 12.58
CA ALA A 47 5.16 -3.55 13.30
C ALA A 47 6.63 -3.95 13.06
N ALA A 48 7.11 -3.87 11.82
CA ALA A 48 8.49 -4.15 11.45
C ALA A 48 9.49 -3.20 12.13
N ILE A 49 9.18 -1.90 12.22
CA ILE A 49 9.98 -0.92 12.98
C ILE A 49 10.09 -1.34 14.45
N LEU A 50 8.98 -1.71 15.08
CA LEU A 50 9.00 -2.14 16.48
C LEU A 50 9.74 -3.48 16.65
N ALA A 51 9.60 -4.40 15.70
CA ALA A 51 10.27 -5.69 15.70
C ALA A 51 11.79 -5.56 15.49
N SER A 52 12.25 -4.57 14.74
CA SER A 52 13.67 -4.25 14.54
C SER A 52 14.31 -3.53 15.74
N GLY A 53 13.62 -3.45 16.88
CA GLY A 53 14.10 -2.79 18.10
C GLY A 53 14.06 -1.26 18.07
N GLN A 54 13.46 -0.66 17.04
CA GLN A 54 13.34 0.80 16.94
C GLN A 54 12.16 1.32 17.79
N PRO A 55 12.20 2.61 18.20
CA PRO A 55 11.07 3.23 18.89
C PRO A 55 9.78 3.17 18.07
N ARG A 56 8.64 3.15 18.77
CA ARG A 56 7.32 3.17 18.11
C ARG A 56 7.21 4.40 17.20
N ALA A 57 6.90 4.17 15.93
CA ALA A 57 6.55 5.25 15.03
C ALA A 57 5.15 5.81 15.29
N GLY A 58 5.03 7.13 15.43
CA GLY A 58 3.76 7.83 15.65
C GLY A 58 3.14 8.44 14.39
N GLY A 59 3.94 8.71 13.36
CA GLY A 59 3.48 9.35 12.12
C GLY A 59 2.88 8.38 11.09
N HIS A 60 2.49 8.95 9.95
CA HIS A 60 1.92 8.24 8.80
C HIS A 60 2.67 8.53 7.49
N ASP A 61 3.82 9.21 7.53
CA ASP A 61 4.63 9.43 6.34
C ASP A 61 5.40 8.16 5.97
N TYR A 62 5.06 7.55 4.84
CA TYR A 62 5.53 6.20 4.52
C TYR A 62 7.02 6.18 4.18
N LYS A 63 7.55 7.26 3.61
CA LYS A 63 9.00 7.40 3.35
C LYS A 63 9.78 7.53 4.65
N GLN A 64 9.28 8.29 5.61
CA GLN A 64 9.90 8.44 6.93
C GLN A 64 9.82 7.12 7.70
N LEU A 65 8.65 6.47 7.72
CA LEU A 65 8.49 5.15 8.34
C LEU A 65 9.47 4.13 7.75
N TRP A 66 9.59 4.05 6.42
CA TRP A 66 10.54 3.17 5.77
C TRP A 66 11.99 3.46 6.19
N LYS A 67 12.38 4.74 6.25
CA LYS A 67 13.72 5.16 6.69
C LYS A 67 14.00 4.87 8.18
N MET A 68 12.99 4.67 9.01
CA MET A 68 13.18 4.26 10.41
C MET A 68 13.65 2.80 10.52
N LEU A 69 13.40 1.96 9.52
CA LEU A 69 13.91 0.59 9.53
C LEU A 69 15.44 0.61 9.37
N PRO A 70 16.19 -0.18 10.17
CA PRO A 70 17.60 -0.44 9.91
C PRO A 70 17.81 -0.96 8.49
N THR A 71 18.96 -0.64 7.87
CA THR A 71 19.27 -1.08 6.50
C THR A 71 19.16 -2.59 6.35
N ALA A 72 19.65 -3.37 7.32
CA ALA A 72 19.54 -4.82 7.31
C ALA A 72 18.09 -5.31 7.29
N SER A 73 17.19 -4.65 8.02
CA SER A 73 15.75 -4.96 8.01
C SER A 73 15.14 -4.63 6.64
N GLN A 74 15.49 -3.49 6.05
CA GLN A 74 15.04 -3.13 4.70
C GLN A 74 15.51 -4.17 3.67
N ASP A 75 16.77 -4.60 3.74
CA ASP A 75 17.34 -5.61 2.83
C ASP A 75 16.63 -6.96 2.95
N GLU A 76 16.33 -7.41 4.17
CA GLU A 76 15.58 -8.66 4.42
C GLU A 76 14.16 -8.58 3.84
N ILE A 77 13.42 -7.52 4.16
CA ILE A 77 12.07 -7.27 3.65
C ILE A 77 12.08 -7.23 2.11
N MET A 78 13.04 -6.52 1.53
CA MET A 78 13.19 -6.40 0.08
C MET A 78 13.57 -7.72 -0.59
N GLY A 79 14.40 -8.54 0.05
CA GLY A 79 14.75 -9.87 -0.42
C GLY A 79 13.52 -10.75 -0.58
N ILE A 80 12.66 -10.77 0.44
CA ILE A 80 11.39 -11.52 0.42
C ILE A 80 10.42 -10.94 -0.62
N ALA A 81 10.25 -9.61 -0.64
CA ALA A 81 9.34 -8.93 -1.55
C ALA A 81 9.69 -9.19 -3.02
N ARG A 82 10.98 -9.14 -3.38
CA ARG A 82 11.46 -9.41 -4.75
C ARG A 82 11.24 -10.87 -5.17
N ALA A 83 11.30 -11.80 -4.24
CA ALA A 83 11.05 -13.22 -4.51
C ALA A 83 9.57 -13.56 -4.67
N ARG A 84 8.65 -12.70 -4.23
CA ARG A 84 7.21 -13.00 -4.15
C ARG A 84 6.52 -13.12 -5.51
N MET A 85 6.80 -12.19 -6.43
CA MET A 85 6.26 -12.19 -7.80
C MET A 85 7.32 -11.70 -8.82
N PRO A 86 8.34 -12.52 -9.13
CA PRO A 86 9.43 -12.12 -10.03
C PRO A 86 8.91 -11.71 -11.40
N GLY A 87 9.30 -10.53 -11.88
CA GLY A 87 8.90 -10.00 -13.19
C GLY A 87 7.50 -9.37 -13.26
N HIS A 88 6.72 -9.41 -12.18
CA HIS A 88 5.35 -8.86 -12.14
C HIS A 88 5.19 -7.62 -11.25
N ALA A 89 6.20 -7.32 -10.42
CA ALA A 89 6.25 -6.14 -9.57
C ALA A 89 7.57 -5.40 -9.78
N ASP A 90 7.51 -4.10 -10.08
CA ASP A 90 8.69 -3.25 -10.17
C ASP A 90 9.00 -2.59 -8.82
N LEU A 91 9.94 -3.19 -8.10
CA LEU A 91 10.42 -2.70 -6.81
C LEU A 91 11.74 -1.91 -6.91
N ALA A 92 12.09 -1.40 -8.10
CA ALA A 92 13.33 -0.66 -8.31
C ALA A 92 13.34 0.70 -7.56
N ASP A 93 12.18 1.35 -7.45
CA ASP A 93 12.02 2.64 -6.77
C ASP A 93 10.95 2.57 -5.66
N VAL A 94 11.34 2.02 -4.51
CA VAL A 94 10.49 1.96 -3.31
C VAL A 94 10.06 3.36 -2.86
N GLY A 95 10.90 4.39 -3.07
CA GLY A 95 10.55 5.76 -2.71
C GLY A 95 9.33 6.28 -3.48
N LYS A 96 9.27 6.00 -4.78
CA LYS A 96 8.11 6.29 -5.64
C LYS A 96 6.88 5.48 -5.20
N LEU A 97 7.04 4.19 -4.88
CA LEU A 97 5.93 3.35 -4.42
C LEU A 97 5.32 3.88 -3.11
N LEU A 98 6.16 4.16 -2.11
CA LEU A 98 5.72 4.72 -0.83
C LEU A 98 5.01 6.06 -1.00
N HIS A 99 5.45 6.90 -1.95
CA HIS A 99 4.75 8.14 -2.28
C HIS A 99 3.34 7.87 -2.82
N TRP A 100 3.20 6.93 -3.76
CA TRP A 100 1.89 6.61 -4.34
C TRP A 100 0.97 5.93 -3.33
N PHE A 101 1.48 5.04 -2.48
CA PHE A 101 0.67 4.43 -1.42
C PHE A 101 0.13 5.50 -0.46
N GLN A 102 0.97 6.46 -0.06
CA GLN A 102 0.53 7.58 0.78
C GLN A 102 -0.47 8.47 0.02
N PHE A 103 -0.22 8.79 -1.23
CA PHE A 103 -1.14 9.58 -2.07
C PHE A 103 -2.51 8.91 -2.20
N VAL A 104 -2.55 7.60 -2.47
CA VAL A 104 -3.79 6.81 -2.51
C VAL A 104 -4.50 6.87 -1.17
N PHE A 105 -3.79 6.64 -0.07
CA PHE A 105 -4.39 6.65 1.26
C PHE A 105 -4.87 8.04 1.66
N GLU A 106 -4.24 9.13 1.25
CA GLU A 106 -4.65 10.48 1.66
C GLU A 106 -5.69 11.09 0.72
N LYS A 107 -5.44 11.00 -0.59
CA LYS A 107 -6.18 11.74 -1.63
C LYS A 107 -7.23 10.90 -2.33
N ALA A 108 -6.91 9.66 -2.70
CA ALA A 108 -7.88 8.83 -3.43
C ALA A 108 -9.10 8.42 -2.58
N ARG A 109 -9.00 8.48 -1.24
CA ARG A 109 -10.17 8.36 -0.33
C ARG A 109 -11.26 9.40 -0.57
N TYR A 110 -10.86 10.56 -1.06
CA TYR A 110 -11.73 11.70 -1.31
C TYR A 110 -11.63 12.06 -2.80
N SER A 111 -12.05 11.13 -3.67
CA SER A 111 -12.00 11.35 -5.13
C SER A 111 -12.75 12.60 -5.58
N TYR A 112 -13.77 13.03 -4.83
CA TYR A 112 -14.45 14.31 -5.07
C TYR A 112 -13.52 15.53 -4.88
N GLU A 113 -12.50 15.47 -4.02
CA GLU A 113 -11.50 16.53 -3.85
C GLU A 113 -10.47 16.52 -4.97
N LEU A 114 -10.13 15.34 -5.48
CA LEU A 114 -9.23 15.20 -6.63
C LEU A 114 -9.82 15.77 -7.93
N GLN A 115 -11.14 15.80 -8.01
CA GLN A 115 -11.90 16.28 -9.16
C GLN A 115 -12.64 17.59 -8.82
N ASP A 116 -12.12 18.36 -7.86
CA ASP A 116 -12.75 19.60 -7.42
C ASP A 116 -12.98 20.55 -8.61
N GLY A 117 -14.15 21.18 -8.64
CA GLY A 117 -14.60 22.01 -9.77
C GLY A 117 -15.07 21.25 -11.02
N GLN A 118 -15.10 19.91 -11.01
CA GLN A 118 -15.62 19.10 -12.11
C GLN A 118 -16.97 18.46 -11.77
N THR A 119 -17.87 18.37 -12.75
CA THR A 119 -19.11 17.58 -12.60
C THR A 119 -18.83 16.09 -12.78
N PRO A 120 -19.68 15.18 -12.25
CA PRO A 120 -19.54 13.74 -12.47
C PRO A 120 -19.43 13.34 -13.94
N GLU A 121 -20.14 14.03 -14.84
CA GLU A 121 -20.10 13.79 -16.29
C GLU A 121 -18.73 14.17 -16.88
N GLN A 122 -18.13 15.26 -16.42
CA GLN A 122 -16.82 15.70 -16.87
C GLN A 122 -15.72 14.72 -16.43
N VAL A 123 -15.80 14.22 -15.19
CA VAL A 123 -14.88 13.19 -14.68
C VAL A 123 -15.02 11.89 -15.49
N SER A 124 -16.26 11.46 -15.75
CA SER A 124 -16.54 10.28 -16.57
C SER A 124 -15.99 10.43 -18.01
N GLU A 125 -16.18 11.59 -18.63
CA GLU A 125 -15.66 11.86 -19.97
C GLU A 125 -14.12 11.94 -20.01
N LYS A 126 -13.48 12.49 -18.96
CA LYS A 126 -12.02 12.47 -18.80
C LYS A 126 -11.51 11.03 -18.80
N GLY A 127 -12.14 10.15 -18.02
CA GLY A 127 -11.81 8.71 -17.97
C GLY A 127 -11.96 8.03 -19.33
N ARG A 128 -13.09 8.21 -20.02
CA ARG A 128 -13.31 7.64 -21.36
C ARG A 128 -12.29 8.11 -22.39
N LYS A 129 -11.88 9.39 -22.35
CA LYS A 129 -10.84 9.92 -23.25
C LYS A 129 -9.47 9.33 -22.96
N TRP A 130 -9.14 9.12 -21.69
CA TRP A 130 -7.90 8.47 -21.28
C TRP A 130 -7.87 7.00 -21.75
N GLU A 131 -8.96 6.25 -21.56
CA GLU A 131 -9.10 4.87 -22.07
C GLU A 131 -8.97 4.79 -23.59
N LYS A 132 -9.63 5.70 -24.34
CA LYS A 132 -9.53 5.76 -25.81
C LYS A 132 -8.11 6.00 -26.31
N ARG A 133 -7.25 6.63 -25.50
CA ARG A 133 -5.82 6.83 -25.81
C ARG A 133 -4.94 5.66 -25.37
N GLY A 134 -5.54 4.54 -24.93
CA GLY A 134 -4.82 3.36 -24.47
C GLY A 134 -4.41 3.41 -23.01
N ALA A 135 -5.05 4.26 -22.20
CA ALA A 135 -4.80 4.38 -20.76
C ALA A 135 -3.30 4.59 -20.41
N PRO A 136 -2.64 5.63 -20.98
CA PRO A 136 -1.21 5.88 -20.70
C PRO A 136 -0.99 6.10 -19.20
N ILE A 137 -0.16 5.24 -18.60
CA ILE A 137 0.09 5.19 -17.15
C ILE A 137 0.61 6.54 -16.66
N ASP A 138 1.60 7.09 -17.36
CA ASP A 138 1.69 8.51 -17.71
C ASP A 138 0.84 9.55 -16.98
N GLU A 139 -0.39 9.57 -17.44
CA GLU A 139 -1.38 10.61 -17.27
C GLU A 139 -2.41 10.22 -16.21
N ALA A 140 -2.25 9.04 -15.59
CA ALA A 140 -3.15 8.58 -14.56
C ALA A 140 -3.08 9.49 -13.33
N ASP A 141 -4.22 10.06 -12.93
CA ASP A 141 -4.34 10.88 -11.73
C ASP A 141 -4.03 10.07 -10.45
N ILE A 142 -4.31 8.76 -10.49
CA ILE A 142 -4.10 7.83 -9.38
C ILE A 142 -3.41 6.58 -9.92
N ARG A 143 -2.38 6.10 -9.21
CA ARG A 143 -1.69 4.84 -9.50
C ARG A 143 -1.59 3.99 -8.23
N TYR A 144 -2.18 2.80 -8.27
CA TYR A 144 -2.31 1.94 -7.10
C TYR A 144 -1.13 0.98 -6.87
N TYR A 145 -0.40 0.58 -7.92
CA TYR A 145 0.70 -0.40 -7.85
C TYR A 145 0.37 -1.65 -6.98
N PRO A 146 -0.73 -2.38 -7.31
CA PRO A 146 -1.24 -3.43 -6.43
C PRO A 146 -0.27 -4.60 -6.26
N SER A 147 0.49 -4.95 -7.31
CA SER A 147 1.49 -6.03 -7.26
C SER A 147 2.65 -5.66 -6.35
N GLU A 148 3.15 -4.43 -6.45
CA GLU A 148 4.25 -3.92 -5.65
C GLU A 148 3.84 -3.78 -4.18
N LEU A 149 2.62 -3.30 -3.93
CA LEU A 149 2.05 -3.22 -2.58
C LEU A 149 1.98 -4.60 -1.94
N GLU A 150 1.47 -5.60 -2.68
CA GLU A 150 1.37 -6.99 -2.21
C GLU A 150 2.75 -7.58 -1.92
N CYS A 151 3.73 -7.43 -2.83
CA CYS A 151 5.09 -7.90 -2.62
C CYS A 151 5.73 -7.30 -1.36
N LEU A 152 5.64 -5.97 -1.18
CA LEU A 152 6.20 -5.29 0.00
C LEU A 152 5.46 -5.70 1.28
N THR A 153 4.14 -5.85 1.21
CA THR A 153 3.31 -6.31 2.34
C THR A 153 3.72 -7.71 2.77
N GLU A 154 3.92 -8.64 1.83
CA GLU A 154 4.40 -9.99 2.12
C GLU A 154 5.82 -9.99 2.72
N GLY A 155 6.71 -9.13 2.21
CA GLY A 155 8.03 -8.92 2.82
C GLY A 155 7.93 -8.51 4.29
N LEU A 156 7.04 -7.57 4.60
CA LEU A 156 6.80 -7.12 5.97
C LEU A 156 6.17 -8.20 6.84
N VAL A 157 5.19 -8.95 6.33
CA VAL A 157 4.56 -10.06 7.06
C VAL A 157 5.62 -11.06 7.49
N LYS A 158 6.44 -11.54 6.55
CA LYS A 158 7.46 -12.55 6.83
C LYS A 158 8.53 -12.04 7.78
N TYR A 159 8.98 -10.80 7.60
CA TYR A 159 9.92 -10.16 8.53
C TYR A 159 9.35 -10.09 9.96
N VAL A 160 8.09 -9.69 10.10
CA VAL A 160 7.42 -9.59 11.39
C VAL A 160 7.19 -10.97 12.02
N GLU A 161 6.78 -11.97 11.24
CA GLU A 161 6.62 -13.36 11.67
C GLU A 161 7.94 -13.93 12.21
N ASN A 162 9.06 -13.69 11.53
CA ASN A 162 10.39 -14.17 11.94
C ASN A 162 10.87 -13.54 13.27
N ALA A 163 10.36 -12.36 13.62
CA ALA A 163 10.75 -11.63 14.83
C ALA A 163 9.92 -11.99 16.08
N LEU A 164 8.83 -12.74 15.91
CA LEU A 164 7.95 -13.19 16.99
C LEU A 164 8.50 -14.45 17.68
#